data_AF-A0AAD7H8E6-F1
#
_entry.id   AF-A0AAD7H8E6-F1
#
_cell.length_a   1.000
_cell.length_b   1.000
_cell.length_c   1.000
_cell.angle_alpha   90.00
_cell.angle_beta   90.00
_cell.angle_gamma   90.00
#
_symmetry.space_group_name_H-M   'P 1'
#
loop_
_entity.id
_entity.type
_entity.pdbx_description
1 polymer ?
#
loop_
_entity_poly.entity_id
_entity_poly.type
_entity_poly.pdbx_seq_one_letter_code
_entity_poly.pdbx_strand_id
1 'polypeptide(L)'
;MAHIIRTAKSGNDWTGNDLAAYNIHAQSLVDFFGIEKLPSVPASLGAFITTKDRTNATDNDTYKLLHHLDLAHMPKDDQEAAVDLFAD
;
A
#
# COMPACT_ATOMS: atom_id res chain seq x y z
N MET A 1 -17.21 29.77 -10.05
CA MET A 1 -16.22 29.05 -9.21
C MET A 1 -16.59 27.59 -9.28
N ALA A 2 -15.72 26.73 -9.80
CA ALA A 2 -16.04 25.32 -9.97
C ALA A 2 -15.98 24.61 -8.61
N HIS A 3 -17.06 23.91 -8.24
CA HIS A 3 -17.04 22.98 -7.11
C HIS A 3 -16.26 21.73 -7.51
N ILE A 4 -14.94 21.77 -7.29
CA ILE A 4 -14.08 20.60 -7.50
C ILE A 4 -14.29 19.69 -6.29
N ILE A 5 -15.00 18.57 -6.50
CA ILE A 5 -15.08 17.51 -5.50
C ILE A 5 -13.69 16.89 -5.39
N ARG A 6 -13.18 16.94 -4.17
CA ARG A 6 -11.79 16.69 -3.78
C ARG A 6 -11.71 15.27 -3.23
N THR A 7 -11.70 14.27 -4.11
CA THR A 7 -11.66 12.85 -3.73
C THR A 7 -10.25 12.40 -3.37
N ALA A 8 -10.14 11.33 -2.59
CA ALA A 8 -8.87 10.63 -2.40
C ALA A 8 -8.30 10.21 -3.76
N LYS A 9 -6.98 10.36 -3.90
CA LYS A 9 -6.24 10.07 -5.13
C LYS A 9 -5.15 9.06 -4.83
N SER A 10 -4.79 8.24 -5.81
CA SER A 10 -3.61 7.38 -5.73
C SER A 10 -2.38 8.24 -5.42
N GLY A 11 -1.43 7.70 -4.64
CA GLY A 11 -0.21 8.42 -4.24
C GLY A 11 0.55 9.04 -5.42
N ASN A 12 0.50 8.42 -6.60
CA ASN A 12 1.16 8.90 -7.81
C ASN A 12 0.39 10.02 -8.55
N ASP A 13 -0.88 10.24 -8.22
CA ASP A 13 -1.76 11.20 -8.90
C ASP A 13 -1.81 12.57 -8.18
N TRP A 14 -1.04 12.74 -7.11
CA TRP A 14 -0.96 14.00 -6.36
C TRP A 14 -0.07 15.01 -7.11
N THR A 15 -0.69 16.09 -7.58
CA THR A 15 0.04 17.20 -8.20
C THR A 15 0.47 18.25 -7.18
N GLY A 16 1.42 19.12 -7.52
CA GLY A 16 1.80 20.24 -6.65
C GLY A 16 0.63 21.16 -6.29
N ASN A 17 -0.33 21.33 -7.21
CA ASN A 17 -1.57 22.07 -6.94
C ASN A 17 -2.44 21.37 -5.89
N ASP A 18 -2.55 20.04 -5.95
CA ASP A 18 -3.27 19.26 -4.95
C ASP A 18 -2.59 19.40 -3.59
N LEU A 19 -1.27 19.21 -3.51
CA LEU A 19 -0.51 19.33 -2.25
C LEU A 19 -0.72 20.70 -1.59
N ALA A 20 -0.58 21.78 -2.35
CA ALA A 20 -0.81 23.14 -1.85
C ALA A 20 -2.25 23.33 -1.36
N ALA A 21 -3.21 22.77 -2.09
CA ALA A 21 -4.61 22.98 -1.81
C ALA A 21 -5.12 22.15 -0.60
N TYR A 22 -4.40 21.10 -0.21
CA TYR A 22 -4.63 20.31 1.01
C TYR A 22 -3.62 20.63 2.13
N ASN A 23 -2.74 21.63 1.94
CA ASN A 23 -1.67 21.97 2.87
C ASN A 23 -0.75 20.77 3.23
N ILE A 24 -0.55 19.87 2.27
CA ILE A 24 0.31 18.68 2.41
C ILE A 24 1.73 19.07 2.01
N HIS A 25 2.68 18.70 2.86
CA HIS A 25 4.09 18.93 2.62
C HIS A 25 4.78 17.58 2.44
N ALA A 26 5.34 17.34 1.26
CA ALA A 26 6.17 16.17 1.02
C ALA A 26 7.48 16.33 1.81
N GLN A 27 7.83 15.32 2.60
CA GLN A 27 9.07 15.28 3.37
C GLN A 27 10.05 14.31 2.73
N SER A 28 11.34 14.57 2.90
CA SER A 28 12.38 13.61 2.48
C SER A 28 12.40 12.40 3.42
N LEU A 29 13.00 11.30 2.97
CA LEU A 29 13.24 10.13 3.83
C LEU A 29 14.05 10.50 5.08
N VAL A 30 14.99 11.44 4.96
CA VAL A 30 15.82 11.90 6.06
C VAL A 30 14.98 12.66 7.08
N ASP A 31 14.11 13.57 6.62
CA ASP A 31 13.29 14.38 7.52
C ASP A 31 12.23 13.53 8.25
N PHE A 32 11.68 12.52 7.57
CA PHE A 32 10.61 11.69 8.14
C PHE A 32 11.14 10.49 8.95
N PHE A 33 12.08 9.73 8.40
CA PHE A 33 12.61 8.51 9.02
C PHE A 33 13.96 8.70 9.72
N GLY A 34 14.62 9.84 9.57
CA GLY A 34 15.97 10.08 10.10
C GLY A 34 17.07 9.29 9.40
N ILE A 35 16.79 8.69 8.23
CA ILE A 35 17.73 7.85 7.48
C ILE A 35 17.79 8.26 6.01
N GLU A 36 19.00 8.23 5.43
CA GLU A 36 19.20 8.55 4.00
C GLU A 36 18.73 7.43 3.07
N LYS A 37 18.69 6.20 3.58
CA LYS A 37 18.36 5.02 2.79
C LYS A 37 17.54 4.04 3.62
N LEU A 38 16.42 3.59 3.06
CA LEU A 38 15.60 2.54 3.65
C LEU A 38 16.40 1.23 3.75
N PRO A 39 16.17 0.42 4.80
CA PRO A 39 16.82 -0.88 4.92
C PRO A 39 16.47 -1.78 3.74
N SER A 40 17.41 -2.64 3.35
CA SER A 40 17.16 -3.65 2.32
C SER A 40 16.15 -4.66 2.84
N VAL A 41 15.26 -5.12 1.96
CA VAL A 41 14.26 -6.10 2.36
C VAL A 41 14.94 -7.45 2.59
N PRO A 42 14.61 -8.17 3.69
CA PRO A 42 15.19 -9.47 3.97
C PRO A 42 15.03 -10.45 2.79
N ALA A 43 16.08 -11.22 2.50
CA ALA A 43 16.07 -12.19 1.40
C ALA A 43 14.94 -13.23 1.55
N SER A 44 14.54 -13.56 2.78
CA SER A 44 13.41 -14.45 3.07
C SER A 44 12.08 -13.94 2.51
N LEU A 45 11.93 -12.63 2.27
CA LEU A 45 10.73 -12.03 1.69
C LEU A 45 10.84 -11.83 0.18
N GLY A 46 11.98 -12.16 -0.45
CA GLY A 46 12.21 -11.89 -1.88
C GLY A 46 11.19 -12.59 -2.79
N ALA A 47 10.87 -13.85 -2.51
CA ALA A 47 9.85 -14.60 -3.23
C ALA A 47 8.47 -13.95 -3.08
N PHE A 48 8.08 -13.57 -1.86
CA PHE A 48 6.83 -12.87 -1.58
C PHE A 48 6.68 -11.54 -2.34
N ILE A 49 7.71 -10.68 -2.34
CA ILE A 49 7.64 -9.34 -2.93
C ILE A 49 7.51 -9.40 -4.47
N THR A 50 8.02 -10.46 -5.08
CA THR A 50 8.04 -10.61 -6.54
C THR A 50 6.88 -11.47 -7.07
N THR A 51 6.28 -12.29 -6.21
CA THR A 51 5.19 -13.20 -6.57
C THR A 51 3.84 -12.51 -6.39
N LYS A 52 3.18 -12.16 -7.50
CA LYS A 52 1.87 -11.50 -7.47
C LYS A 52 0.70 -12.43 -7.16
N ASP A 53 0.79 -13.69 -7.58
CA ASP A 53 -0.29 -14.68 -7.45
C ASP A 53 0.24 -15.86 -6.64
N ARG A 54 -0.49 -16.27 -5.60
CA ARG A 54 -0.13 -17.41 -4.74
C ARG A 54 0.17 -18.68 -5.52
N THR A 55 -0.48 -18.92 -6.66
CA THR A 55 -0.27 -20.12 -7.50
C THR A 55 1.12 -20.19 -8.12
N ASN A 56 1.80 -19.05 -8.22
CA ASN A 56 3.17 -18.93 -8.72
C ASN A 56 4.23 -18.96 -7.59
N ALA A 57 3.81 -19.12 -6.34
CA ALA A 57 4.73 -19.20 -5.21
C ALA A 57 5.61 -20.46 -5.33
N THR A 58 6.93 -20.25 -5.31
CA THR A 58 7.92 -21.34 -5.39
C THR A 58 8.15 -22.03 -4.05
N ASP A 59 7.76 -21.39 -2.94
CA ASP A 59 7.85 -21.92 -1.59
C ASP A 59 6.50 -21.84 -0.86
N ASN A 60 6.33 -22.75 0.11
CA ASN A 60 5.08 -22.92 0.83
C ASN A 60 4.77 -21.75 1.77
N ASP A 61 5.78 -21.05 2.27
CA ASP A 61 5.58 -19.95 3.22
C ASP A 61 5.06 -18.71 2.49
N THR A 62 5.61 -18.40 1.31
CA THR A 62 5.10 -17.39 0.38
C THR A 62 3.67 -17.73 -0.07
N TYR A 63 3.39 -19.00 -0.41
CA TYR A 63 2.03 -19.44 -0.76
C TYR A 63 1.04 -19.14 0.37
N LYS A 64 1.38 -19.57 1.60
CA LYS A 64 0.52 -19.37 2.78
C LYS A 64 0.31 -17.90 3.05
N LEU A 65 1.36 -17.09 3.01
CA LEU A 65 1.26 -15.65 3.25
C LEU A 65 0.31 -14.99 2.23
N LEU A 66 0.51 -15.24 0.94
CA LEU A 66 -0.37 -14.71 -0.11
C LEU A 66 -1.80 -15.22 0.04
N HIS A 67 -1.99 -16.49 0.38
CA HIS A 67 -3.33 -17.04 0.62
C HIS A 67 -4.07 -16.34 1.77
N HIS A 68 -3.39 -16.04 2.88
CA HIS A 68 -4.01 -15.31 3.99
C HIS A 68 -4.31 -13.86 3.62
N LEU A 69 -3.47 -13.22 2.81
CA LEU A 69 -3.75 -11.88 2.29
C LEU A 69 -4.97 -11.89 1.36
N ASP A 70 -5.09 -12.88 0.47
CA ASP A 70 -6.27 -13.04 -0.38
C ASP A 70 -7.54 -13.22 0.47
N LEU A 71 -7.48 -14.03 1.53
CA LEU A 71 -8.60 -14.20 2.45
C LEU A 71 -8.96 -12.90 3.19
N ALA A 72 -7.98 -12.09 3.57
CA ALA A 72 -8.23 -10.78 4.18
C ALA A 72 -8.88 -9.78 3.22
N HIS A 73 -8.61 -9.91 1.92
CA HIS A 73 -9.23 -9.12 0.84
C HIS A 73 -10.59 -9.63 0.39
N MET A 74 -10.94 -10.88 0.69
CA MET A 74 -12.21 -11.52 0.31
C MET A 74 -13.04 -11.82 1.56
N PRO A 75 -13.66 -10.80 2.18
CA PRO A 75 -14.55 -11.03 3.30
C PRO A 75 -15.76 -11.86 2.85
N LYS A 76 -16.43 -12.51 3.81
CA LYS A 76 -17.72 -13.18 3.55
C LYS A 76 -18.77 -12.14 3.15
N ASP A 77 -19.86 -12.58 2.53
CA ASP A 77 -20.94 -11.74 2.00
C ASP A 77 -21.60 -10.80 3.04
N ASP A 78 -21.26 -10.92 4.33
CA ASP A 78 -21.73 -10.12 5.47
C ASP A 78 -20.61 -9.42 6.28
N GLN A 79 -19.37 -9.39 5.78
CA GLN A 79 -18.22 -8.78 6.46
C GLN A 79 -17.52 -7.74 5.58
N GLU A 80 -16.96 -6.69 6.19
CA GLU A 80 -16.06 -5.77 5.50
C GLU A 80 -14.67 -6.39 5.34
N ALA A 81 -13.97 -6.04 4.26
CA ALA A 81 -12.61 -6.50 4.05
C ALA A 81 -11.74 -5.93 5.18
N ALA A 82 -10.92 -6.77 5.80
CA ALA A 82 -9.99 -6.32 6.84
C ALA A 82 -9.00 -5.26 6.31
N VAL A 83 -8.85 -5.18 4.98
CA VAL A 83 -7.95 -4.26 4.29
C VAL A 83 -8.61 -2.92 3.90
N ASP A 84 -9.95 -2.84 3.82
CA ASP A 84 -10.66 -1.58 3.51
C ASP A 84 -10.76 -0.63 4.72
N LEU A 85 -10.41 -1.10 5.92
CA LEU A 85 -10.46 -0.34 7.18
C LEU A 85 -9.38 0.74 7.34
N PHE A 86 -8.49 0.93 6.36
CA PHE A 86 -7.41 1.93 6.40
C PHE A 86 -7.66 3.15 5.51
N ALA A 87 -8.79 3.20 4.80
CA ALA A 87 -9.19 4.32 3.95
C ALA A 87 -10.40 5.04 4.57
N ASP A 88 -10.19 5.68 5.72
CA ASP A 88 -11.14 6.63 6.33
C ASP A 88 -10.47 8.00 6.50
#